data_AF-A0A3S7KMK6-F1
#
_entry.id   AF-A0A3S7KMK6-F1
#
_cell.length_a   1.000
_cell.length_b   1.000
_cell.length_c   1.000
_cell.angle_alpha   90.00
_cell.angle_beta   90.00
_cell.angle_gamma   90.00
#
_symmetry.space_group_name_H-M   'P 1'
#
loop_
_entity.id
_entity.type
_entity.pdbx_description
1 polymer ?
#
loop_
_entity_poly.entity_id
_entity_poly.type
_entity_poly.pdbx_seq_one_letter_code
_entity_poly.pdbx_strand_id
1 'polypeptide(L)'
;MHAFRLLLPGALLLAACSGGTQLPFSSDPLQGCFTTSTRKPAEFRIDKEGGQYFVSFERNGQWHREPNALDQATRSDVARYFPDDAQQIDSALLRRSGGFGLFHTRRGASMKAKAGDSDYMALLLIGAGPVYAVKCE
;
A
#
# COMPACT_ATOMS: atom_id res chain seq x y z
N MET A 1 54.06 3.81 41.15
CA MET A 1 53.36 3.00 40.11
C MET A 1 52.50 2.00 40.89
N HIS A 2 51.18 1.95 40.89
CA HIS A 2 50.14 2.52 40.05
C HIS A 2 48.94 2.94 40.91
N ALA A 3 48.36 4.09 40.60
CA ALA A 3 46.99 4.42 40.97
C ALA A 3 46.11 4.03 39.78
N PHE A 4 45.03 3.28 40.01
CA PHE A 4 43.81 3.39 39.21
C PHE A 4 42.64 2.80 40.01
N ARG A 5 41.88 3.70 40.66
CA ARG A 5 40.47 3.50 40.99
C ARG A 5 39.68 3.62 39.68
N LEU A 6 38.67 2.79 39.48
CA LEU A 6 37.30 3.25 39.16
C LEU A 6 36.33 2.06 39.09
N LEU A 7 35.31 2.15 39.94
CA LEU A 7 34.03 1.46 39.86
C LEU A 7 33.33 1.83 38.55
N LEU A 8 32.61 0.89 37.93
CA LEU A 8 31.32 1.14 37.29
C LEU A 8 30.59 -0.19 37.00
N PRO A 9 29.38 -0.39 37.55
CA PRO A 9 28.52 -1.53 37.21
C PRO A 9 27.84 -1.25 35.86
N GLY A 10 28.29 -1.93 34.81
CA GLY A 10 27.65 -1.90 33.51
C GLY A 10 26.40 -2.76 33.51
N ALA A 11 25.26 -2.17 33.87
CA ALA A 11 23.95 -2.75 33.64
C ALA A 11 23.80 -3.09 32.16
N LEU A 12 23.78 -4.39 31.84
CA LEU A 12 23.32 -4.90 30.55
C LEU A 12 21.83 -4.59 30.43
N LEU A 13 21.54 -3.44 29.83
CA LEU A 13 20.21 -3.11 29.34
C LEU A 13 19.89 -4.11 28.23
N LEU A 14 19.06 -5.09 28.58
CA LEU A 14 18.29 -5.89 27.64
C LEU A 14 17.46 -4.91 26.79
N ALA A 15 17.97 -4.53 25.63
CA ALA A 15 17.18 -3.91 24.58
C ALA A 15 16.30 -4.99 23.94
N ALA A 16 15.35 -5.52 24.72
CA ALA A 16 14.17 -6.18 24.20
C ALA A 16 13.19 -5.07 23.80
N CYS A 17 13.44 -4.41 22.67
CA CYS A 17 12.51 -3.41 22.14
C CYS A 17 11.79 -3.94 20.92
N SER A 18 10.54 -4.32 21.19
CA SER A 18 9.40 -4.28 20.28
C SER A 18 9.48 -5.22 19.07
N GLY A 19 9.08 -6.48 19.31
CA GLY A 19 8.13 -7.14 18.43
C GLY A 19 6.87 -6.27 18.35
N GLY A 20 6.92 -5.24 17.51
CA GLY A 20 5.73 -4.50 17.12
C GLY A 20 4.89 -5.45 16.29
N THR A 21 3.78 -5.90 16.85
CA THR A 21 2.60 -6.24 16.05
C THR A 21 2.16 -4.98 15.32
N GLN A 22 2.91 -4.60 14.28
CA GLN A 22 2.44 -3.70 13.26
C GLN A 22 1.21 -4.40 12.69
N LEU A 23 0.06 -3.78 12.83
CA LEU A 23 -1.10 -4.18 12.05
C LEU A 23 -0.60 -4.33 10.61
N PRO A 24 -0.92 -5.43 9.90
CA PRO A 24 -0.35 -5.70 8.58
C PRO A 24 -0.67 -4.62 7.53
N PHE A 25 -1.45 -3.62 7.90
CA PHE A 25 -1.99 -2.57 7.06
C PHE A 25 -1.65 -1.20 7.67
N SER A 26 -1.17 -0.30 6.80
CA SER A 26 -0.94 1.10 7.14
C SER A 26 -2.23 1.78 7.56
N SER A 27 -2.15 2.87 8.35
CA SER A 27 -3.30 3.75 8.59
C SER A 27 -3.68 4.54 7.33
N ASP A 28 -2.77 4.65 6.37
CA ASP A 28 -3.01 5.17 5.03
C ASP A 28 -3.59 4.03 4.16
N PRO A 29 -4.88 4.06 3.77
CA PRO A 29 -5.50 2.97 3.03
C PRO A 29 -4.89 2.78 1.63
N LEU A 30 -4.13 3.76 1.12
CA LEU A 30 -3.47 3.67 -0.17
C LEU A 30 -2.08 3.03 -0.09
N GLN A 31 -1.55 2.78 1.12
CA GLN A 31 -0.25 2.14 1.33
C GLN A 31 -0.42 0.68 1.75
N GLY A 32 0.34 -0.23 1.15
CA GLY A 32 0.29 -1.66 1.46
C GLY A 32 0.52 -2.55 0.25
N CYS A 33 0.24 -3.84 0.43
CA CYS A 33 0.42 -4.86 -0.59
C CYS A 33 -0.92 -5.35 -1.12
N PHE A 34 -0.98 -5.60 -2.43
CA PHE A 34 -2.23 -5.88 -3.13
C PHE A 34 -2.07 -7.02 -4.13
N THR A 35 -3.15 -7.73 -4.36
CA THR A 35 -3.19 -8.88 -5.29
C THR A 35 -4.54 -8.94 -6.01
N THR A 36 -4.57 -9.50 -7.22
CA THR A 36 -5.81 -9.73 -7.97
C THR A 36 -6.63 -10.92 -7.46
N SER A 37 -6.10 -11.71 -6.51
CA SER A 37 -6.79 -12.87 -5.96
C SER A 37 -6.43 -13.12 -4.49
N THR A 38 -7.43 -13.43 -3.66
CA THR A 38 -7.25 -13.80 -2.24
C THR A 38 -6.41 -15.06 -2.01
N ARG A 39 -6.06 -15.80 -3.08
CA ARG A 39 -5.27 -17.04 -3.02
C ARG A 39 -3.82 -16.87 -3.48
N LYS A 40 -3.42 -15.65 -3.84
CA LYS A 40 -2.08 -15.33 -4.32
C LYS A 40 -1.34 -14.43 -3.34
N PRO A 41 0.00 -14.45 -3.34
CA PRO A 41 0.78 -13.41 -2.69
C PRO A 41 0.56 -12.05 -3.35
N ALA A 42 1.16 -11.01 -2.78
CA ALA A 42 1.12 -9.66 -3.31
C ALA A 42 1.74 -9.60 -4.73
N GLU A 43 1.01 -8.98 -5.67
CA GLU A 43 1.48 -8.79 -7.05
C GLU A 43 2.01 -7.35 -7.26
N PHE A 44 1.56 -6.41 -6.42
CA PHE A 44 2.11 -5.06 -6.35
C PHE A 44 2.02 -4.52 -4.92
N ARG A 45 2.84 -3.52 -4.61
CA ARG A 45 2.79 -2.79 -3.35
C ARG A 45 2.89 -1.30 -3.58
N ILE A 46 2.27 -0.52 -2.70
CA ILE A 46 2.38 0.91 -2.65
C ILE A 46 3.17 1.31 -1.42
N ASP A 47 4.26 2.04 -1.65
CA ASP A 47 5.10 2.63 -0.63
C ASP A 47 4.96 4.16 -0.66
N LYS A 48 5.16 4.82 0.49
CA LYS A 48 5.15 6.27 0.60
C LYS A 48 6.50 6.78 1.11
N GLU A 49 7.18 7.58 0.30
CA GLU A 49 8.51 8.12 0.59
C GLU A 49 8.52 9.62 0.27
N GLY A 50 9.00 10.44 1.20
CA GLY A 50 9.01 11.91 1.01
C GLY A 50 7.62 12.51 0.75
N GLY A 51 6.55 11.86 1.23
CA GLY A 51 5.16 12.26 0.99
C GLY A 51 4.60 11.86 -0.38
N GLN A 52 5.39 11.21 -1.23
CA GLN A 52 4.98 10.73 -2.55
C GLN A 52 4.73 9.22 -2.52
N TYR A 53 3.76 8.75 -3.31
CA TYR A 53 3.45 7.33 -3.43
C TYR A 53 4.17 6.71 -4.62
N PHE A 54 4.65 5.49 -4.46
CA PHE A 54 5.29 4.72 -5.52
C PHE A 54 4.72 3.32 -5.54
N VAL A 55 4.51 2.79 -6.74
CA VAL A 55 4.17 1.38 -6.93
C VAL A 55 5.43 0.57 -7.21
N SER A 56 5.54 -0.59 -6.58
CA SER A 56 6.47 -1.64 -6.98
C SER A 56 5.68 -2.87 -7.41
N PHE A 57 6.11 -3.52 -8.49
CA PHE A 57 5.50 -4.77 -8.96
C PHE A 57 6.40 -5.95 -8.63
N GLU A 58 5.79 -7.04 -8.20
CA GLU A 58 6.48 -8.31 -8.03
C GLU A 58 6.70 -8.93 -9.42
N ARG A 59 7.95 -9.28 -9.73
CA ARG A 59 8.32 -10.06 -10.91
C ARG A 59 9.41 -11.06 -10.51
N ASN A 60 9.13 -12.34 -10.65
CA ASN A 60 10.11 -13.43 -10.52
C ASN A 60 10.87 -13.44 -9.17
N GLY A 61 10.15 -13.20 -8.07
CA GLY A 61 10.67 -13.12 -6.70
C GLY A 61 11.31 -11.78 -6.36
N GLN A 62 11.21 -10.77 -7.21
CA GLN A 62 11.85 -9.46 -7.01
C GLN A 62 10.85 -8.31 -7.13
N TRP A 63 11.04 -7.30 -6.28
CA TRP A 63 10.26 -6.08 -6.31
C TRP A 63 10.90 -5.05 -7.24
N HIS A 64 10.16 -4.64 -8.25
CA HIS A 64 10.58 -3.61 -9.20
C HIS A 64 9.79 -2.34 -8.97
N ARG A 65 10.44 -1.33 -8.38
CA ARG A 65 9.84 -0.01 -8.16
C ARG A 65 9.76 0.76 -9.46
N GLU A 66 8.59 1.33 -9.73
CA GLU A 66 8.43 2.29 -10.81
C GLU A 66 9.10 3.62 -10.45
N PRO A 67 9.80 4.26 -11.40
CA PRO A 67 10.61 5.45 -11.11
C PRO A 67 9.77 6.69 -10.82
N ASN A 68 8.54 6.75 -11.33
CA ASN A 68 7.68 7.91 -11.22
C ASN A 68 6.69 7.75 -10.07
N ALA A 69 6.52 8.82 -9.30
CA ALA A 69 5.49 8.88 -8.28
C ALA A 69 4.08 8.79 -8.89
N LEU A 70 3.15 8.25 -8.11
CA LEU A 70 1.74 8.27 -8.41
C LEU A 70 1.12 9.60 -7.96
N ASP A 71 0.19 10.10 -8.76
CA ASP A 71 -0.61 11.27 -8.42
C ASP A 71 -1.80 10.83 -7.57
N GLN A 72 -2.13 11.58 -6.52
CA GLN A 72 -3.42 11.44 -5.87
C GLN A 72 -4.52 11.96 -6.81
N ALA A 73 -5.52 11.12 -7.06
CA ALA A 73 -6.58 11.43 -8.00
C ALA A 73 -7.53 12.49 -7.43
N THR A 74 -7.90 13.45 -8.25
CA THR A 74 -9.03 14.35 -7.97
C THR A 74 -10.37 13.66 -8.24
N ARG A 75 -11.48 14.29 -7.82
CA ARG A 75 -12.82 13.80 -8.15
C ARG A 75 -13.06 13.72 -9.66
N SER A 76 -12.52 14.65 -10.44
CA SER A 76 -12.66 14.63 -11.90
C SER A 76 -11.82 13.54 -12.55
N ASP A 77 -10.65 13.20 -11.98
CA ASP A 77 -9.88 12.04 -12.42
C ASP A 77 -10.67 10.74 -12.19
N VAL A 78 -11.23 10.56 -10.99
CA VAL A 78 -12.02 9.37 -10.64
C VAL A 78 -13.24 9.22 -11.56
N ALA A 79 -13.96 10.31 -11.85
CA ALA A 79 -15.14 10.29 -12.70
C ALA A 79 -14.86 9.84 -14.15
N ARG A 80 -13.60 9.92 -14.63
CA ARG A 80 -13.24 9.35 -15.94
C ARG A 80 -13.25 7.83 -15.96
N TYR A 81 -12.96 7.19 -14.83
CA TYR A 81 -12.92 5.73 -14.69
C TYR A 81 -14.22 5.15 -14.16
N PHE A 82 -14.93 5.92 -13.32
CA PHE A 82 -16.17 5.52 -12.66
C PHE A 82 -17.23 6.61 -12.88
N PRO A 83 -17.76 6.80 -14.11
CA PRO A 83 -18.66 7.90 -14.42
C PRO A 83 -19.93 7.89 -13.56
N ASP A 84 -20.47 6.70 -13.28
CA ASP A 84 -21.70 6.55 -12.49
C ASP A 84 -21.42 6.34 -10.98
N ASP A 85 -20.18 6.02 -10.63
CA ASP A 85 -19.80 5.51 -9.30
C ASP A 85 -18.70 6.35 -8.62
N ALA A 86 -18.35 7.52 -9.15
CA ALA A 86 -17.24 8.33 -8.63
C ALA A 86 -17.41 8.70 -7.15
N GLN A 87 -18.64 8.92 -6.68
CA GLN A 87 -18.98 9.17 -5.28
C GLN A 87 -18.68 7.99 -4.34
N GLN A 88 -18.58 6.78 -4.89
CA GLN A 88 -18.30 5.55 -4.13
C GLN A 88 -16.80 5.36 -3.88
N ILE A 89 -15.93 6.09 -4.60
CA ILE A 89 -14.50 6.09 -4.35
C ILE A 89 -14.16 7.09 -3.25
N ASP A 90 -13.42 6.65 -2.23
CA ASP A 90 -12.98 7.51 -1.15
C ASP A 90 -11.70 8.26 -1.54
N SER A 91 -10.70 7.51 -2.00
CA SER A 91 -9.39 8.01 -2.40
C SER A 91 -8.79 7.15 -3.50
N ALA A 92 -7.92 7.72 -4.34
CA ALA A 92 -7.25 6.95 -5.38
C ALA A 92 -5.85 7.48 -5.72
N LEU A 93 -5.02 6.59 -6.25
CA LEU A 93 -3.72 6.88 -6.84
C LEU A 93 -3.75 6.52 -8.33
N LEU A 94 -3.16 7.38 -9.16
CA LEU A 94 -3.09 7.18 -10.60
C LEU A 94 -1.66 7.37 -11.09
N ARG A 95 -1.27 6.56 -12.06
CA ARG A 95 -0.10 6.88 -12.89
C ARG A 95 -0.51 7.95 -13.89
N ARG A 96 0.24 9.06 -13.95
CA ARG A 96 -0.03 10.17 -14.87
C ARG A 96 -0.14 9.75 -16.34
N SER A 97 0.71 8.81 -16.76
CA SER A 97 0.70 8.27 -18.13
C SER A 97 -0.38 7.21 -18.36
N GLY A 98 -1.24 6.92 -17.37
CA GLY A 98 -2.24 5.86 -17.43
C GLY A 98 -1.66 4.47 -17.16
N GLY A 99 -2.47 3.43 -17.36
CA GLY A 99 -2.05 2.02 -17.24
C GLY A 99 -1.90 1.48 -15.81
N PHE A 100 -1.90 2.34 -14.80
CA PHE A 100 -2.02 1.94 -13.39
C PHE A 100 -2.92 2.91 -12.61
N GLY A 101 -3.77 2.35 -11.76
CA GLY A 101 -4.48 3.09 -10.73
C GLY A 101 -4.89 2.18 -9.58
N LEU A 102 -4.90 2.71 -8.36
CA LEU A 102 -5.45 2.06 -7.17
C LEU A 102 -6.58 2.93 -6.64
N PHE A 103 -7.75 2.36 -6.43
CA PHE A 103 -8.94 3.06 -5.95
C PHE A 103 -9.42 2.37 -4.67
N HIS A 104 -9.45 3.12 -3.58
CA HIS A 104 -10.05 2.69 -2.33
C HIS A 104 -11.50 3.17 -2.30
N THR A 105 -12.41 2.21 -2.17
CA THR A 105 -13.85 2.45 -2.13
C THR A 105 -14.30 2.83 -0.73
N ARG A 106 -15.40 3.55 -0.64
CA ARG A 106 -16.07 3.79 0.64
C ARG A 106 -16.61 2.48 1.19
N ARG A 107 -16.62 2.35 2.52
CA ARG A 107 -17.23 1.20 3.19
C ARG A 107 -18.68 1.03 2.74
N GLY A 108 -19.03 -0.18 2.30
CA GLY A 108 -20.39 -0.49 1.81
C GLY A 108 -20.67 0.01 0.39
N ALA A 109 -19.65 0.45 -0.36
CA ALA A 109 -19.79 0.75 -1.77
C ALA A 109 -20.37 -0.46 -2.54
N SER A 110 -21.41 -0.20 -3.31
CA SER A 110 -22.10 -1.14 -4.17
C SER A 110 -21.86 -0.75 -5.61
N MET A 111 -20.68 -1.10 -6.12
CA MET A 111 -20.29 -0.88 -7.51
C MET A 111 -20.39 -2.20 -8.28
N LYS A 112 -20.90 -2.17 -9.52
CA LYS A 112 -21.15 -3.38 -10.31
C LYS A 112 -19.91 -4.27 -10.50
N ALA A 113 -18.73 -3.66 -10.64
CA ALA A 113 -17.47 -4.36 -10.90
C ALA A 113 -16.68 -4.71 -9.62
N LYS A 114 -17.16 -4.31 -8.45
CA LYS A 114 -16.45 -4.50 -7.17
C LYS A 114 -16.77 -5.87 -6.57
N ALA A 115 -15.75 -6.52 -6.01
CA ALA A 115 -15.95 -7.73 -5.21
C ALA A 115 -16.59 -7.39 -3.86
N GLY A 116 -17.54 -8.20 -3.39
CA GLY A 116 -18.25 -7.95 -2.12
C GLY A 116 -17.34 -7.93 -0.89
N ASP A 117 -16.21 -8.64 -0.98
CA ASP A 117 -15.23 -8.86 0.08
C ASP A 117 -13.94 -8.05 -0.08
N SER A 118 -13.91 -7.06 -0.99
CA SER A 118 -12.80 -6.12 -1.10
C SER A 118 -13.27 -4.68 -1.20
N ASP A 119 -12.59 -3.79 -0.50
CA ASP A 119 -12.78 -2.34 -0.60
C ASP A 119 -11.87 -1.68 -1.65
N TYR A 120 -11.19 -2.46 -2.50
CA TYR A 120 -10.23 -1.96 -3.48
C TYR A 120 -10.54 -2.38 -4.92
N MET A 121 -10.32 -1.44 -5.83
CA MET A 121 -10.26 -1.66 -7.27
C MET A 121 -8.90 -1.21 -7.78
N ALA A 122 -8.39 -1.84 -8.82
CA ALA A 122 -7.21 -1.36 -9.54
C ALA A 122 -7.46 -1.32 -11.04
N LEU A 123 -6.87 -0.32 -11.70
CA LEU A 123 -6.64 -0.33 -13.14
C LEU A 123 -5.25 -0.93 -13.36
N LEU A 124 -5.20 -2.03 -14.10
CA LEU A 124 -3.97 -2.67 -14.56
C LEU A 124 -4.01 -2.75 -16.09
N LEU A 125 -2.91 -3.17 -16.72
CA LEU A 125 -2.85 -3.35 -18.18
C LEU A 125 -3.94 -4.29 -18.72
N ILE A 126 -4.40 -5.24 -17.89
CA ILE A 126 -5.44 -6.22 -18.25
C ILE A 126 -6.87 -5.70 -18.05
N GLY A 127 -7.03 -4.47 -17.56
CA GLY A 127 -8.34 -3.86 -17.29
C GLY A 127 -8.49 -3.38 -15.84
N ALA A 128 -9.69 -2.86 -15.53
CA ALA A 128 -10.06 -2.45 -14.18
C ALA A 128 -10.84 -3.56 -13.47
N GLY A 129 -10.48 -3.87 -12.23
CA GLY A 129 -11.13 -4.94 -11.46
C GLY A 129 -10.79 -4.90 -9.97
N PRO A 130 -11.43 -5.76 -9.16
CA PRO A 130 -11.17 -5.83 -7.74
C PRO A 130 -9.75 -6.34 -7.47
N VAL A 131 -9.12 -5.78 -6.45
CA VAL A 131 -7.86 -6.26 -5.88
C VAL A 131 -8.03 -6.38 -4.38
N TYR A 132 -7.21 -7.15 -3.71
CA TYR A 132 -7.33 -7.44 -2.28
C TYR A 132 -6.09 -6.95 -1.56
N ALA A 133 -6.28 -6.22 -0.46
CA ALA A 133 -5.19 -5.90 0.44
C ALA A 133 -4.72 -7.19 1.14
N VAL A 134 -3.41 -7.44 1.12
CA VAL A 134 -2.78 -8.61 1.72
C VAL A 134 -1.58 -8.19 2.56
N LYS A 135 -1.07 -9.11 3.38
CA LYS A 135 0.19 -8.87 4.10
C LYS A 135 1.32 -8.68 3.10
N CYS A 136 2.18 -7.70 3.35
CA CYS A 136 3.48 -7.64 2.69
C CYS A 136 4.38 -8.73 3.26
N GLU A 137 5.10 -9.44 2.38
CA GLU A 137 6.15 -10.40 2.74
C GLU A 137 7.50 -9.71 2.92
#